data_AF-A0A7X3WLH5-F1
#
_entry.id   AF-A0A7X3WLH5-F1
#
_cell.length_a   1.000
_cell.length_b   1.000
_cell.length_c   1.000
_cell.angle_alpha   90.00
_cell.angle_beta   90.00
_cell.angle_gamma   90.00
#
_symmetry.space_group_name_H-M   'P 1'
#
loop_
_entity.id
_entity.type
_entity.pdbx_description
1 polymer ?
#
loop_
_entity_poly.entity_id
_entity_poly.type
_entity_poly.pdbx_seq_one_letter_code
_entity_poly.pdbx_strand_id
1 'polypeptide(L)'
;MRNTCWNCKENSSSKVHGPMHRSGIFCAVVLVLAACATVREPPVPSLPDSARQQAWEIHHAHLGKLQTWGLKGRVAGKSDDEGFQAGVRWEQRPQTFSIDLHGPL
;
A
#
# COMPACT_ATOMS: atom_id res chain seq x y z
N MET A 1 -19.95 21.33 -47.82
CA MET A 1 -21.40 21.56 -47.58
C MET A 1 -21.64 21.17 -46.13
N ARG A 2 -21.57 22.06 -45.12
CA ARG A 2 -22.62 23.03 -44.69
C ARG A 2 -24.00 22.32 -44.73
N ASN A 3 -24.63 21.95 -43.61
CA ASN A 3 -25.44 22.83 -42.76
C ASN A 3 -25.95 22.14 -41.44
N THR A 4 -25.67 22.78 -40.31
CA THR A 4 -26.55 23.11 -39.15
C THR A 4 -27.67 22.16 -38.70
N CYS A 5 -27.63 21.75 -37.42
CA CYS A 5 -28.72 22.10 -36.50
C CYS A 5 -28.15 22.37 -35.10
N TRP A 6 -27.99 23.67 -34.83
CA TRP A 6 -27.88 24.21 -33.49
C TRP A 6 -29.19 24.00 -32.72
N ASN A 7 -29.09 23.97 -31.40
CA ASN A 7 -30.17 24.31 -30.46
C ASN A 7 -31.21 23.22 -30.13
N CYS A 8 -30.88 22.32 -29.20
CA CYS A 8 -31.91 21.81 -28.28
C CYS A 8 -31.80 22.60 -26.98
N LYS A 9 -32.74 23.52 -26.86
CA LYS A 9 -32.92 24.54 -25.85
C LYS A 9 -32.85 23.96 -24.42
N GLU A 10 -31.95 24.54 -23.66
CA GLU A 10 -31.98 24.73 -22.21
C GLU A 10 -33.40 24.75 -21.64
N ASN A 11 -33.72 23.80 -20.75
CA ASN A 11 -34.56 23.95 -19.56
C ASN A 11 -35.15 22.59 -19.17
N SER A 12 -34.63 22.00 -18.10
CA SER A 12 -35.54 21.41 -17.13
C SER A 12 -34.91 21.56 -15.76
N SER A 13 -35.32 22.63 -15.10
CA SER A 13 -35.18 22.83 -13.66
C SER A 13 -35.74 21.62 -12.92
N SER A 14 -34.91 20.61 -12.68
CA SER A 14 -35.25 19.55 -11.74
C SER A 14 -34.98 20.09 -10.34
N LYS A 15 -36.02 20.69 -9.75
CA LYS A 15 -36.11 20.91 -8.31
C LYS A 15 -35.87 19.57 -7.60
N VAL A 16 -34.65 19.35 -7.12
CA VAL A 16 -34.32 18.17 -6.31
C VAL A 16 -34.78 18.43 -4.88
N HIS A 17 -36.09 18.36 -4.64
CA HIS A 17 -36.63 18.27 -3.28
C HIS A 17 -36.79 16.78 -2.95
N GLY A 18 -35.71 16.19 -2.42
CA GLY A 18 -35.68 14.86 -1.82
C GLY A 18 -35.05 14.96 -0.42
N PRO A 19 -35.42 14.08 0.53
CA PRO A 19 -35.20 14.28 1.96
C PRO A 19 -33.71 14.48 2.28
N MET A 20 -33.42 15.63 2.91
CA MET A 20 -32.11 16.17 3.26
C MET A 20 -31.18 15.18 4.00
N HIS A 21 -31.74 14.10 4.57
CA HIS A 21 -31.01 13.02 5.24
C HIS A 21 -30.28 12.04 4.31
N ARG A 22 -30.81 11.71 3.12
CA ARG A 22 -30.18 10.70 2.23
C ARG A 22 -28.95 11.26 1.50
N SER A 23 -28.95 12.57 1.23
CA SER A 23 -27.83 13.27 0.60
C SER A 23 -26.65 13.46 1.56
N GLY A 24 -26.92 13.75 2.85
CA GLY A 24 -25.87 13.89 3.87
C GLY A 24 -25.09 12.60 4.11
N ILE A 25 -25.78 11.45 4.11
CA ILE A 25 -25.13 10.13 4.28
C ILE A 25 -24.23 9.83 3.09
N PHE A 26 -24.66 10.12 1.86
CA PHE A 26 -23.84 9.90 0.67
C PHE A 26 -22.56 10.76 0.69
N CYS A 27 -22.68 12.04 1.03
CA CYS A 27 -21.50 12.91 1.18
C CYS A 27 -20.55 12.42 2.28
N ALA A 28 -21.08 11.98 3.43
CA ALA A 28 -20.26 11.46 4.51
C ALA A 28 -19.51 10.18 4.11
N VAL A 29 -20.16 9.25 3.38
CA VAL A 29 -19.53 8.02 2.88
C VAL A 29 -18.40 8.34 1.90
N VAL A 30 -18.61 9.28 0.98
CA VAL A 30 -17.57 9.71 0.02
C VAL A 30 -16.37 10.33 0.73
N LEU A 31 -16.58 11.14 1.78
CA LEU A 31 -15.50 11.74 2.57
C LEU A 31 -14.70 10.70 3.35
N VAL A 32 -15.36 9.70 3.95
CA VAL A 32 -14.67 8.61 4.67
C VAL A 32 -13.84 7.75 3.71
N LEU A 33 -14.35 7.46 2.51
CA LEU A 33 -13.61 6.72 1.50
C LEU A 33 -12.39 7.50 0.96
N ALA A 34 -12.52 8.82 0.78
CA ALA A 34 -11.40 9.66 0.34
C ALA A 34 -10.28 9.77 1.39
N ALA A 35 -10.62 9.73 2.67
CA ALA A 35 -9.65 9.72 3.77
C ALA A 35 -8.83 8.42 3.83
N CYS A 36 -9.43 7.26 3.53
CA CYS A 36 -8.69 5.99 3.47
C CYS A 36 -7.74 5.90 2.25
N ALA A 37 -8.02 6.61 1.16
CA ALA A 37 -7.19 6.61 -0.04
C ALA A 37 -6.02 7.61 0.02
N THR A 38 -6.02 8.55 0.97
CA THR A 38 -4.98 9.58 1.10
C THR A 38 -3.82 9.11 1.99
N VAL A 39 -3.24 7.96 1.65
CA VAL A 39 -1.90 7.63 2.13
C VAL A 39 -0.93 8.51 1.34
N ARG A 40 -0.46 9.59 1.96
CA ARG A 40 0.62 10.40 1.37
C ARG A 40 1.90 9.57 1.41
N GLU A 41 2.48 9.33 0.25
CA GLU A 41 3.83 8.79 0.18
C GLU A 41 4.77 9.78 0.90
N PRO A 42 5.51 9.34 1.93
CA PRO A 42 6.46 10.22 2.60
C PRO A 42 7.48 10.70 1.55
N PRO A 43 7.81 12.01 1.53
CA PRO A 43 8.80 12.51 0.60
C PRO A 43 10.12 11.77 0.82
N VAL A 44 10.57 11.03 -0.20
CA VAL A 44 11.87 10.36 -0.17
C VAL A 44 12.93 11.46 -0.13
N PRO A 45 13.75 11.55 0.93
CA PRO A 45 14.80 12.57 1.00
C PRO A 45 15.75 12.39 -0.18
N SER A 46 15.90 13.42 -1.01
CA SER A 46 16.91 13.46 -2.08
C SER A 46 18.29 13.70 -1.44
N LEU A 47 18.83 12.66 -0.82
CA LEU A 47 20.17 12.69 -0.23
C LEU A 47 21.23 12.43 -1.31
N PRO A 48 22.39 13.12 -1.24
CA PRO A 48 23.58 12.73 -2.01
C PRO A 48 23.92 11.26 -1.79
N ASP A 49 24.49 10.61 -2.80
CA ASP A 49 24.80 9.16 -2.73
C ASP A 49 25.69 8.81 -1.53
N SER A 50 26.65 9.66 -1.18
CA SER A 50 27.51 9.48 -0.01
C SER A 50 26.74 9.49 1.32
N ALA A 51 25.76 10.39 1.46
CA ALA A 51 24.92 10.46 2.65
C ALA A 51 23.96 9.27 2.75
N ARG A 52 23.45 8.77 1.62
CA ARG A 52 22.61 7.56 1.57
C ARG A 52 23.41 6.32 1.96
N GLN A 53 24.63 6.19 1.45
CA GLN A 53 25.54 5.10 1.78
C GLN A 53 25.89 5.10 3.27
N GLN A 54 26.20 6.28 3.83
CA GLN A 54 26.48 6.41 5.27
C GLN A 54 25.27 6.03 6.13
N ALA A 55 24.06 6.46 5.75
CA ALA A 55 22.83 6.09 6.45
C ALA A 55 22.59 4.56 6.42
N TRP A 56 22.86 3.93 5.28
CA TRP A 56 22.80 2.47 5.14
C TRP A 56 23.80 1.76 6.05
N GLU A 57 25.06 2.20 6.07
CA GLU A 57 26.10 1.60 6.92
C GLU A 57 25.75 1.70 8.41
N ILE A 58 25.25 2.86 8.86
CA ILE A 58 24.79 3.05 10.24
C ILE A 58 23.64 2.10 10.56
N HIS A 59 22.65 1.98 9.65
CA HIS A 59 21.52 1.10 9.84
C HIS A 59 21.94 -0.38 9.89
N HIS A 60 22.80 -0.79 8.96
CA HIS A 60 23.33 -2.14 8.89
C HIS A 60 24.14 -2.49 10.15
N ALA A 61 24.99 -1.57 10.62
CA ALA A 61 25.74 -1.74 11.88
C ALA A 61 24.82 -1.82 13.10
N HIS A 62 23.66 -1.15 13.08
CA HIS A 62 22.66 -1.27 14.14
C HIS A 62 21.97 -2.64 14.09
N LEU A 63 21.53 -3.09 12.92
CA LEU A 63 20.91 -4.41 12.75
C LEU A 63 21.87 -5.55 13.10
N GLY A 64 23.15 -5.43 12.74
CA GLY A 64 24.18 -6.43 13.04
C GLY A 64 24.47 -6.64 14.53
N LYS A 65 24.02 -5.71 15.41
CA LYS A 65 24.13 -5.86 16.87
C LYS A 65 22.99 -6.68 17.47
N LEU A 66 21.91 -6.93 16.72
CA LEU A 66 20.78 -7.72 17.19
C LEU A 66 21.17 -9.19 17.20
N GLN A 67 21.44 -9.74 18.39
CA GLN A 67 21.80 -11.15 18.52
C GLN A 67 20.57 -12.08 18.67
N THR A 68 19.43 -11.51 19.07
CA THR A 68 18.18 -12.25 19.24
C THR A 68 17.06 -11.50 18.55
N TRP A 69 16.45 -12.12 17.55
CA TRP A 69 15.34 -11.54 16.81
C TRP A 69 14.51 -12.65 16.16
N GLY A 70 13.30 -12.31 15.71
CA GLY A 70 12.44 -13.25 15.01
C GLY A 70 11.73 -12.60 13.82
N LEU A 71 11.53 -13.38 12.76
CA LEU A 71 10.81 -12.99 11.56
C LEU A 71 9.68 -13.98 11.31
N LYS A 72 8.47 -13.46 11.06
CA LYS A 72 7.31 -14.26 10.66
C LYS A 72 6.71 -13.62 9.42
N GLY A 73 6.41 -14.43 8.42
CA GLY A 73 5.87 -13.90 7.19
C GLY A 73 5.53 -14.97 6.18
N ARG A 74 5.48 -14.54 4.92
CA ARG A 74 5.26 -15.41 3.78
C ARG A 74 6.44 -15.27 2.83
N VAL A 75 6.87 -16.40 2.29
CA VAL A 75 7.86 -16.46 1.22
C VAL A 75 7.20 -17.06 -0.01
N ALA A 76 7.54 -16.52 -1.17
CA ALA A 76 7.19 -17.10 -2.44
C ALA A 76 8.45 -17.15 -3.29
N GLY A 77 8.68 -18.28 -3.94
CA GLY A 77 9.80 -18.48 -4.85
C GLY A 77 9.28 -19.03 -6.16
N LYS A 78 9.99 -18.72 -7.24
CA LYS A 78 9.77 -19.30 -8.56
C LYS A 78 11.07 -19.94 -9.01
N SER A 79 11.01 -21.22 -9.38
CA SER A 79 12.12 -21.94 -10.01
C SER A 79 11.60 -22.58 -11.29
N ASP A 80 12.20 -22.22 -12.43
CA ASP A 80 11.76 -22.64 -13.76
C ASP A 80 10.24 -22.42 -13.97
N ASP A 81 9.47 -23.49 -14.16
CA ASP A 81 8.02 -23.48 -14.35
C ASP A 81 7.21 -23.71 -13.06
N GLU A 82 7.87 -23.94 -11.92
CA GLU A 82 7.20 -24.19 -10.64
C GLU A 82 7.32 -22.99 -9.70
N GLY A 83 6.18 -22.57 -9.16
CA GLY A 83 6.09 -21.57 -8.10
C GLY A 83 5.69 -22.22 -6.79
N PHE A 84 6.35 -21.83 -5.70
CA PHE A 84 5.93 -22.22 -4.36
C PHE A 84 5.63 -21.00 -3.49
N GLN A 85 4.74 -21.20 -2.53
CA GLN A 85 4.45 -20.25 -1.47
C GLN A 85 4.42 -21.00 -0.13
N ALA A 86 5.03 -20.42 0.89
CA ALA A 86 5.05 -20.99 2.23
C ALA A 86 4.98 -19.89 3.29
N GLY A 87 4.43 -20.23 4.45
CA GLY A 87 4.66 -19.46 5.67
C GLY A 87 6.09 -19.67 6.14
N VAL A 88 6.74 -18.62 6.63
CA VAL A 88 8.08 -18.70 7.23
C VAL A 88 8.03 -18.26 8.69
N ARG A 89 8.77 -18.98 9.54
CA ARG A 89 9.14 -18.55 10.88
C ARG A 89 10.63 -18.71 11.06
N TRP A 90 11.32 -17.61 11.34
CA TRP A 90 12.73 -17.60 11.67
C TRP A 90 12.89 -17.07 13.09
N GLU A 91 13.57 -17.82 13.94
CA GLU A 91 14.08 -17.34 15.23
C GLU A 91 15.60 -17.37 15.23
N GLN A 92 16.23 -16.21 15.45
CA GLN A 92 17.67 -16.05 15.62
C GLN A 92 18.00 -15.90 17.12
N ARG A 93 19.05 -16.58 17.57
CA ARG A 93 19.70 -16.41 18.86
C ARG A 93 21.22 -16.28 18.67
N PRO A 94 22.01 -15.96 19.70
CA PRO A 94 23.44 -15.71 19.53
C PRO A 94 24.24 -16.90 18.98
N GLN A 95 23.91 -18.13 19.38
CA GLN A 95 24.64 -19.36 18.96
C GLN A 95 23.84 -20.28 18.05
N THR A 96 22.56 -19.97 17.79
CA THR A 96 21.67 -20.88 17.07
C THR A 96 20.60 -20.10 16.32
N PHE A 97 20.06 -20.71 15.27
CA PHE A 97 18.90 -20.21 14.57
C PHE A 97 17.99 -21.38 14.18
N SER A 98 16.70 -21.11 14.06
CA SER A 98 15.71 -22.05 13.50
C SER A 98 14.95 -21.34 12.39
N ILE A 99 14.77 -22.03 11.26
CA ILE A 99 13.96 -21.56 10.14
C ILE A 99 12.97 -22.68 9.80
N ASP A 100 11.69 -22.41 10.02
CA ASP A 100 10.59 -23.30 9.71
C ASP A 100 9.81 -22.77 8.51
N LEU A 101 9.58 -23.65 7.53
CA LEU A 101 8.73 -23.38 6.37
C LEU A 101 7.47 -24.25 6.46
N HIS A 102 6.29 -23.61 6.35
CA HIS A 102 5.00 -24.29 6.42
C HIS A 102 4.27 -24.12 5.08
N GLY A 103 4.05 -25.24 4.39
CA GLY A 103 3.16 -25.31 3.23
C GLY A 103 1.70 -25.55 3.65
N PRO A 104 0.72 -25.25 2.78
CA PRO A 104 -0.64 -25.75 2.96
C PRO A 104 -0.63 -27.28 3.02
N LEU A 105 -1.43 -27.84 3.95
CA LEU A 105 -1.64 -29.28 4.13
C LEU A 105 -2.38 -29.90 2.94
#